data_AF-A0A9P8K9Q4-F1
#
_entry.id   AF-A0A9P8K9Q4-F1
#
_cell.length_a   1.000
_cell.length_b   1.000
_cell.length_c   1.000
_cell.angle_alpha   90.00
_cell.angle_beta   90.00
_cell.angle_gamma   90.00
#
_symmetry.space_group_name_H-M   'P 1'
#
loop_
_entity.id
_entity.type
_entity.pdbx_description
1 polymer ?
#
loop_
_entity_poly.entity_id
_entity_poly.type
_entity_poly.pdbx_seq_one_letter_code
_entity_poly.pdbx_strand_id
1 'polypeptide(L)'
;MEPQLSEEHGVRIAVEGCGHGTLHAIYASIERACAVKGWPGVDLLIIGGDFQSVRNAHDLQCVSMPAKYREMHDFHEYYSGARKAPYLTIFVGGNHEAANYLFELYYGGWVAPNIYYMGAANVLKLGPLRIAGMSGIWKGFDYKKQHHERLPYNEGDVKSIYHVRELDVRKLLQIRTQVDVGISHDWPRGVEWKGDWKKLFRQKAHLEEDARNGQLGSVAATYVMDRLRPPYWFSAHLHCKYAAVIDHENPGQTSGSTASASNGVAVEEATKKNSDEIDLDMDDEETPAPPTKNTDEIDLDMDDDEPAPTSKPSESVAVLPVNADEIDLELEDDAETTTAPVAPGQGLDGALVPIASSASKGPTTNASAIPEDLRAQLPASFAKPPPRPESTNQPISHPPGITNTKTHFLALDKCLPNREFLQVLSMPAISDPTASVQRPLQLEYDTEWLAITRVFASELNIGGDPNTRAPPDLGEAHYAPLISASETWIKGNVEDMTIPQNFEITAPVFDAAAGIHIQGAPKEYTNNQTSRFCGMLEIPNPFDISEEEREERMRMGPRPDEQRRDGGFRGGRGGGGRGGGGRGRGNGRGRGGHGGRGRDRGRGGPRY
;
A
#
# COMPACT_ATOMS: atom_id res chain seq x y z
N MET A 1 -48.68 2.52 -18.16
CA MET A 1 -47.72 1.97 -17.18
C MET A 1 -46.39 2.58 -17.52
N GLU A 2 -45.89 3.46 -16.67
CA GLU A 2 -44.47 3.81 -16.73
C GLU A 2 -43.66 2.52 -16.50
N PRO A 3 -42.58 2.28 -17.27
CA PRO A 3 -41.70 1.17 -16.97
C PRO A 3 -41.09 1.40 -15.59
N GLN A 4 -41.51 0.60 -14.61
CA GLN A 4 -40.80 0.50 -13.35
C GLN A 4 -39.47 -0.18 -13.64
N LEU A 5 -38.39 0.60 -13.62
CA LEU A 5 -37.04 0.08 -13.45
C LEU A 5 -37.00 -0.64 -12.10
N SER A 6 -37.14 -1.97 -12.12
CA SER A 6 -36.82 -2.78 -10.94
C SER A 6 -35.30 -2.73 -10.77
N GLU A 7 -34.81 -2.02 -9.75
CA GLU A 7 -33.40 -2.04 -9.37
C GLU A 7 -33.00 -3.51 -9.16
N GLU A 8 -32.06 -4.01 -9.97
CA GLU A 8 -31.45 -5.31 -9.76
C GLU A 8 -30.85 -5.40 -8.35
N HIS A 9 -30.94 -6.58 -7.76
CA HIS A 9 -30.80 -6.95 -6.35
C HIS A 9 -29.40 -6.74 -5.72
N GLY A 10 -28.61 -5.79 -6.19
CA GLY A 10 -27.24 -5.54 -5.76
C GLY A 10 -27.08 -4.38 -4.77
N VAL A 11 -25.96 -4.40 -4.05
CA VAL A 11 -25.49 -3.26 -3.25
C VAL A 11 -24.76 -2.28 -4.17
N ARG A 12 -25.10 -1.00 -4.08
CA ARG A 12 -24.48 0.07 -4.88
C ARG A 12 -23.18 0.50 -4.24
N ILE A 13 -22.07 0.28 -4.92
CA ILE A 13 -20.73 0.52 -4.38
C ILE A 13 -19.99 1.51 -5.28
N ALA A 14 -19.35 2.50 -4.65
CA ALA A 14 -18.28 3.28 -5.23
C ALA A 14 -16.94 2.71 -4.74
N VAL A 15 -16.00 2.50 -5.65
CA VAL A 15 -14.62 2.09 -5.33
C VAL A 15 -13.69 3.19 -5.77
N GLU A 16 -12.84 3.64 -4.84
CA GLU A 16 -11.80 4.65 -5.02
C GLU A 16 -10.43 3.98 -4.84
N GLY A 17 -9.44 4.40 -5.63
CA GLY A 17 -8.04 4.00 -5.44
C GLY A 17 -7.41 4.64 -4.19
N CYS A 18 -6.40 5.49 -4.39
CA CYS A 18 -5.73 6.19 -3.28
C CYS A 18 -6.44 7.51 -2.94
N GLY A 19 -6.79 7.72 -1.66
CA GLY A 19 -7.56 8.89 -1.24
C GLY A 19 -6.76 10.20 -1.14
N HIS A 20 -5.52 10.14 -0.67
CA HIS A 20 -4.62 11.26 -0.34
C HIS A 20 -5.32 12.44 0.34
N GLY A 21 -6.24 12.16 1.26
CA GLY A 21 -6.95 13.18 2.02
C GLY A 21 -7.94 14.06 1.24
N THR A 22 -8.19 13.80 -0.05
CA THR A 22 -9.04 14.63 -0.95
C THR A 22 -10.53 14.25 -0.93
N LEU A 23 -11.07 14.02 0.26
CA LEU A 23 -12.42 13.49 0.47
C LEU A 23 -13.52 14.36 -0.17
N HIS A 24 -13.36 15.68 -0.19
CA HIS A 24 -14.33 16.57 -0.84
C HIS A 24 -14.50 16.26 -2.33
N ALA A 25 -13.39 16.09 -3.04
CA ALA A 25 -13.38 15.81 -4.47
C ALA A 25 -13.92 14.40 -4.78
N ILE A 26 -13.60 13.42 -3.93
CA ILE A 26 -14.09 12.04 -4.05
C ILE A 26 -15.61 12.02 -3.92
N TYR A 27 -16.17 12.60 -2.84
CA TYR A 27 -17.62 12.62 -2.63
C TYR A 27 -18.37 13.39 -3.73
N ALA A 28 -17.85 14.53 -4.19
CA ALA A 28 -18.44 15.26 -5.31
C ALA A 28 -18.38 14.49 -6.64
N SER A 29 -17.36 13.65 -6.83
CA SER A 29 -17.24 12.81 -8.03
C SER A 29 -18.21 11.63 -8.00
N ILE A 30 -18.48 11.06 -6.83
CA ILE A 30 -19.52 10.04 -6.63
C ILE A 30 -20.89 10.61 -6.94
N GLU A 31 -21.21 11.80 -6.41
CA GLU A 31 -22.49 12.47 -6.67
C GLU A 31 -22.73 12.66 -8.18
N ARG A 32 -21.72 13.15 -8.90
CA ARG A 32 -21.78 13.29 -10.36
C ARG A 32 -21.92 11.94 -11.09
N ALA A 33 -21.17 10.92 -10.68
CA ALA A 33 -21.26 9.59 -11.27
C ALA A 33 -22.64 8.95 -11.05
N CYS A 34 -23.22 9.13 -9.86
CA CYS A 34 -24.57 8.71 -9.54
C CYS A 34 -25.61 9.45 -10.40
N ALA A 35 -25.48 10.76 -10.56
CA ALA A 35 -26.38 11.56 -11.40
C ALA A 35 -26.39 11.07 -12.86
N VAL A 36 -25.21 10.78 -13.43
CA VAL A 36 -25.08 10.24 -14.80
C VAL A 36 -25.71 8.84 -14.93
N LYS A 37 -25.58 7.99 -13.90
CA LYS A 37 -26.19 6.65 -13.88
C LYS A 37 -27.68 6.64 -13.53
N GLY A 38 -28.26 7.79 -13.15
CA GLY A 38 -29.63 7.87 -12.63
C GLY A 38 -29.79 7.18 -11.27
N TRP A 39 -28.71 7.07 -10.48
CA TRP A 39 -28.75 6.51 -9.13
C TRP A 39 -29.00 7.62 -8.09
N PRO A 40 -29.84 7.39 -7.07
CA PRO A 40 -30.05 8.34 -5.97
C PRO A 40 -28.82 8.54 -5.08
N GLY A 41 -27.85 7.63 -5.16
CA GLY A 41 -26.62 7.61 -4.37
C GLY A 41 -25.98 6.23 -4.39
N VAL A 42 -24.93 6.04 -3.58
CA VAL A 42 -24.33 4.73 -3.31
C VAL A 42 -24.64 4.28 -1.88
N ASP A 43 -24.67 2.97 -1.66
CA ASP A 43 -24.85 2.37 -0.34
C ASP A 43 -23.52 2.35 0.43
N LEU A 44 -22.38 2.25 -0.27
CA LEU A 44 -21.03 2.20 0.30
C LEU A 44 -19.98 2.83 -0.63
N LEU A 45 -19.03 3.54 -0.05
CA LEU A 45 -17.75 3.90 -0.64
C LEU A 45 -16.63 3.03 -0.05
N ILE A 46 -15.81 2.43 -0.89
CA ILE A 46 -14.59 1.71 -0.53
C ILE A 46 -13.39 2.52 -1.01
N ILE A 47 -12.47 2.89 -0.12
CA ILE A 47 -11.19 3.52 -0.48
C ILE A 47 -10.06 2.51 -0.27
N GLY A 48 -9.30 2.23 -1.33
CA GLY A 48 -8.24 1.22 -1.36
C GLY A 48 -6.98 1.57 -0.57
N GLY A 49 -6.90 2.77 0.00
CA GLY A 49 -5.89 3.18 0.97
C GLY A 49 -5.29 4.54 0.67
N ASP A 50 -4.16 4.84 1.33
CA ASP A 50 -3.62 6.19 1.42
C ASP A 50 -4.72 7.21 1.76
N PHE A 51 -5.59 6.87 2.70
CA PHE A 51 -6.75 7.66 3.07
C PHE A 51 -6.35 8.99 3.74
N GLN A 52 -5.26 8.97 4.51
CA GLN A 52 -4.69 10.13 5.21
C GLN A 52 -5.63 10.71 6.26
N SER A 53 -5.99 9.89 7.26
CA SER A 53 -6.89 10.23 8.38
C SER A 53 -6.26 11.16 9.44
N VAL A 54 -5.67 12.28 9.01
CA VAL A 54 -4.94 13.22 9.86
C VAL A 54 -5.89 14.11 10.68
N ARG A 55 -5.93 13.94 12.01
CA ARG A 55 -6.85 14.70 12.90
C ARG A 55 -6.35 16.12 13.17
N ASN A 56 -5.03 16.25 13.31
CA ASN A 56 -4.33 17.50 13.61
C ASN A 56 -2.87 17.45 13.13
N ALA A 57 -2.14 18.56 13.31
CA ALA A 57 -0.77 18.69 12.83
C ALA A 57 0.25 17.76 13.53
N HIS A 58 -0.05 17.18 14.71
CA HIS A 58 0.83 16.17 15.32
C HIS A 58 0.78 14.85 14.55
N ASP A 59 -0.40 14.47 14.06
CA ASP A 59 -0.56 13.23 13.27
C ASP A 59 0.27 13.30 11.97
N LEU A 60 0.45 14.48 11.36
CA LEU A 60 1.33 14.67 10.19
C LEU A 60 2.78 14.24 10.43
N GLN A 61 3.25 14.27 11.68
CA GLN A 61 4.60 13.80 12.02
C GLN A 61 4.73 12.28 11.91
N CYS A 62 3.61 11.56 12.01
CA CYS A 62 3.52 10.10 11.90
C CYS A 62 3.22 9.62 10.47
N VAL A 63 3.00 10.53 9.53
CA VAL A 63 2.79 10.19 8.12
C VAL A 63 4.13 10.00 7.43
N SER A 64 4.29 8.84 6.79
CA SER A 64 5.50 8.48 6.04
C SER A 64 5.56 9.19 4.70
N MET A 65 5.90 10.47 4.74
CA MET A 65 6.12 11.30 3.54
C MET A 65 7.12 12.42 3.84
N PRO A 66 7.89 12.87 2.84
CA PRO A 66 8.77 14.02 3.00
C PRO A 66 8.01 15.25 3.51
N ALA A 67 8.62 16.01 4.43
CA ALA A 67 7.95 17.13 5.10
C ALA A 67 7.38 18.19 4.14
N LYS A 68 7.98 18.37 2.96
CA LYS A 68 7.51 19.29 1.92
C LYS A 68 6.16 18.93 1.29
N TYR A 69 5.73 17.67 1.40
CA TYR A 69 4.48 17.16 0.83
C TYR A 69 3.38 16.97 1.89
N ARG A 70 3.65 17.35 3.15
CA ARG A 70 2.69 17.18 4.24
C ARG A 70 1.64 18.27 4.20
N GLU A 71 0.38 17.86 4.06
CA GLU A 71 -0.77 18.75 4.09
C GLU A 71 -1.90 18.13 4.92
N MET A 72 -2.75 18.97 5.53
CA MET A 72 -3.89 18.49 6.32
C MET A 72 -5.03 17.93 5.45
N HIS A 73 -5.14 18.40 4.20
CA HIS A 73 -6.25 18.17 3.28
C HIS A 73 -7.62 18.26 4.00
N ASP A 74 -8.54 17.32 3.76
CA ASP A 74 -9.94 17.48 4.13
C ASP A 74 -10.35 16.78 5.44
N PHE A 75 -9.63 15.72 5.86
CA PHE A 75 -10.14 14.79 6.87
C PHE A 75 -10.44 15.44 8.24
N HIS A 76 -9.64 16.44 8.65
CA HIS A 76 -9.84 17.11 9.94
C HIS A 76 -11.22 17.77 10.09
N GLU A 77 -11.87 18.16 8.99
CA GLU A 77 -13.25 18.70 8.99
C GLU A 77 -14.28 17.62 9.34
N TYR A 78 -14.06 16.38 8.90
CA TYR A 78 -14.93 15.25 9.22
C TYR A 78 -14.71 14.78 10.65
N TYR A 79 -13.45 14.73 11.10
CA TYR A 79 -13.10 14.38 12.47
C TYR A 79 -13.71 15.36 13.49
N SER A 80 -13.64 16.66 13.21
CA SER A 80 -14.21 17.71 14.07
C SER A 80 -15.74 17.80 14.03
N GLY A 81 -16.37 17.17 13.03
CA GLY A 81 -17.81 17.29 12.78
C GLY A 81 -18.22 18.58 12.07
N ALA A 82 -17.27 19.41 11.62
CA ALA A 82 -17.53 20.56 10.74
C ALA A 82 -18.18 20.11 9.41
N ARG A 83 -17.85 18.89 8.96
CA ARG A 83 -18.47 18.23 7.82
C ARG A 83 -18.90 16.80 8.19
N LYS A 84 -19.89 16.27 7.47
CA LYS A 84 -20.34 14.88 7.58
C LYS A 84 -20.17 14.16 6.26
N ALA A 85 -19.72 12.91 6.30
CA ALA A 85 -19.59 12.09 5.11
C ALA A 85 -20.98 11.72 4.55
N PRO A 86 -21.26 12.00 3.27
CA PRO A 86 -22.59 11.79 2.68
C PRO A 86 -22.93 10.31 2.46
N TYR A 87 -21.90 9.45 2.33
CA TYR A 87 -22.04 8.02 2.13
C TYR A 87 -21.26 7.27 3.20
N LEU A 88 -21.76 6.09 3.57
CA LEU A 88 -21.00 5.15 4.40
C LEU A 88 -19.69 4.85 3.69
N THR A 89 -18.57 5.09 4.36
CA THR A 89 -17.23 4.96 3.78
C THR A 89 -16.43 3.95 4.59
N ILE A 90 -15.90 2.92 3.95
CA ILE A 90 -14.89 2.04 4.52
C ILE A 90 -13.55 2.22 3.81
N PHE A 91 -12.45 2.00 4.52
CA PHE A 91 -11.13 2.01 3.91
C PHE A 91 -10.16 1.06 4.61
N VAL A 92 -9.15 0.62 3.86
CA VAL A 92 -7.94 -0.03 4.38
C VAL A 92 -6.80 0.99 4.40
N GLY A 93 -5.80 0.81 5.25
CA GLY A 93 -4.66 1.73 5.32
C GLY A 93 -3.67 1.49 4.18
N GLY A 94 -3.08 2.56 3.66
CA GLY A 94 -1.91 2.51 2.77
C GLY A 94 -0.59 2.81 3.48
N ASN A 95 0.36 3.41 2.76
CA ASN A 95 1.65 3.85 3.31
C ASN A 95 1.65 5.35 3.71
N HIS A 96 0.73 6.15 3.18
CA HIS A 96 0.56 7.56 3.51
C HIS A 96 -0.58 7.77 4.51
N GLU A 97 -0.40 7.26 5.73
CA GLU A 97 -1.44 7.29 6.76
C GLU A 97 -1.00 8.01 8.03
N ALA A 98 -1.97 8.55 8.76
CA ALA A 98 -1.79 8.91 10.17
C ALA A 98 -1.66 7.62 11.01
N ALA A 99 -0.51 6.97 10.90
CA ALA A 99 -0.33 5.60 11.40
C ALA A 99 -0.56 5.48 12.91
N ASN A 100 -0.21 6.53 13.68
CA ASN A 100 -0.53 6.57 15.10
C ASN A 100 -2.03 6.46 15.37
N TYR A 101 -2.87 7.20 14.64
CA TYR A 101 -4.32 7.15 14.82
C TYR A 101 -4.91 5.83 14.35
N LEU A 102 -4.50 5.33 13.18
CA LEU A 102 -4.98 4.03 12.69
C LEU A 102 -4.57 2.88 13.61
N PHE A 103 -3.42 2.99 14.27
CA PHE A 103 -2.96 1.97 15.20
C PHE A 103 -3.77 1.94 16.52
N GLU A 104 -4.35 3.06 16.94
CA GLU A 104 -5.36 3.10 18.03
C GLU A 104 -6.61 2.26 17.67
N LEU A 105 -6.88 2.08 16.37
CA LEU A 105 -8.03 1.38 15.80
C LEU A 105 -7.61 0.08 15.07
N TYR A 106 -6.65 -0.66 15.63
CA TYR A 106 -6.10 -1.88 15.02
C TYR A 106 -7.16 -2.94 14.65
N TYR A 107 -8.22 -3.09 15.45
CA TYR A 107 -9.35 -4.02 15.18
C TYR A 107 -10.45 -3.41 14.28
N GLY A 108 -10.24 -2.20 13.79
CA GLY A 108 -11.21 -1.39 13.06
C GLY A 108 -12.04 -0.48 13.97
N GLY A 109 -12.59 0.57 13.38
CA GLY A 109 -13.46 1.51 14.08
C GLY A 109 -13.77 2.77 13.28
N TRP A 110 -14.73 3.54 13.75
CA TRP A 110 -15.11 4.82 13.17
C TRP A 110 -13.99 5.83 13.38
N VAL A 111 -13.41 6.34 12.29
CA VAL A 111 -12.41 7.42 12.37
C VAL A 111 -13.08 8.80 12.40
N ALA A 112 -14.31 8.87 11.90
CA ALA A 112 -15.24 9.99 11.94
C ALA A 112 -16.67 9.44 11.73
N PRO A 113 -17.74 10.20 11.96
CA PRO A 113 -19.09 9.73 11.69
C PRO A 113 -19.24 9.28 10.23
N ASN A 114 -19.75 8.06 10.03
CA ASN A 114 -19.97 7.43 8.72
C ASN A 114 -18.68 7.08 7.93
N ILE A 115 -17.49 7.14 8.56
CA ILE A 115 -16.21 6.73 7.99
C ILE A 115 -15.56 5.69 8.91
N TYR A 116 -15.41 4.45 8.42
CA TYR A 116 -14.92 3.30 9.19
C TYR A 116 -13.59 2.80 8.63
N TYR A 117 -12.57 2.77 9.48
CA TYR A 117 -11.31 2.10 9.18
C TYR A 117 -11.47 0.60 9.43
N MET A 118 -11.07 -0.25 8.48
CA MET A 118 -11.18 -1.69 8.65
C MET A 118 -10.23 -2.23 9.73
N GLY A 119 -9.14 -1.55 10.06
CA GLY A 119 -8.11 -2.10 10.96
C GLY A 119 -6.95 -2.72 10.18
N ALA A 120 -6.02 -3.37 10.88
CA ALA A 120 -4.89 -4.04 10.23
C ALA A 120 -5.34 -5.18 9.29
N ALA A 121 -6.37 -5.93 9.72
CA ALA A 121 -7.10 -6.89 8.92
C ALA A 121 -8.51 -7.04 9.50
N ASN A 122 -9.53 -7.28 8.67
CA ASN A 122 -10.91 -7.44 9.14
C ASN A 122 -11.82 -8.14 8.12
N VAL A 123 -12.94 -8.69 8.60
CA VAL A 123 -14.07 -9.07 7.76
C VAL A 123 -15.34 -8.43 8.33
N LEU A 124 -16.01 -7.64 7.50
CA LEU A 124 -17.23 -6.92 7.85
C LEU A 124 -18.40 -7.44 7.01
N LYS A 125 -19.61 -7.29 7.54
CA LYS A 125 -20.84 -7.52 6.81
C LYS A 125 -21.54 -6.19 6.52
N LEU A 126 -22.11 -6.06 5.32
CA LEU A 126 -22.95 -4.94 4.90
C LEU A 126 -24.13 -5.47 4.10
N GLY A 127 -25.29 -5.63 4.77
CA GLY A 127 -26.43 -6.32 4.17
C GLY A 127 -26.03 -7.72 3.70
N PRO A 128 -26.19 -8.05 2.40
CA PRO A 128 -25.85 -9.38 1.89
C PRO A 128 -24.34 -9.55 1.63
N LEU A 129 -23.54 -8.48 1.65
CA LEU A 129 -22.12 -8.55 1.32
C LEU A 129 -21.26 -8.85 2.54
N ARG A 130 -20.24 -9.67 2.30
CA ARG A 130 -19.14 -9.92 3.22
C ARG A 130 -17.83 -9.42 2.62
N ILE A 131 -17.15 -8.53 3.34
CA ILE A 131 -16.04 -7.72 2.85
C ILE A 131 -14.82 -7.99 3.72
N ALA A 132 -13.78 -8.60 3.15
CA ALA A 132 -12.48 -8.79 3.78
C ALA A 132 -11.52 -7.66 3.35
N GLY A 133 -10.77 -7.13 4.32
CA GLY A 133 -9.78 -6.08 4.07
C GLY A 133 -8.48 -6.36 4.81
N MET A 134 -7.36 -5.97 4.19
CA MET A 134 -6.05 -5.94 4.81
C MET A 134 -5.35 -4.61 4.51
N SER A 135 -4.76 -4.02 5.55
CA SER A 135 -4.10 -2.72 5.47
C SER A 135 -2.59 -2.85 5.33
N GLY A 136 -1.98 -1.87 4.67
CA GLY A 136 -0.55 -1.72 4.56
C GLY A 136 0.06 -2.18 3.24
N ILE A 137 1.40 -2.13 3.18
CA ILE A 137 2.18 -2.64 2.05
C ILE A 137 3.09 -3.79 2.49
N TRP A 138 3.35 -4.72 1.59
CA TRP A 138 4.19 -5.86 1.86
C TRP A 138 5.68 -5.51 1.81
N LYS A 139 6.41 -5.87 2.87
CA LYS A 139 7.88 -5.91 2.91
C LYS A 139 8.34 -7.21 3.55
N GLY A 140 9.03 -8.07 2.79
CA GLY A 140 9.39 -9.41 3.21
C GLY A 140 10.21 -9.49 4.50
N PHE A 141 11.06 -8.50 4.76
CA PHE A 141 11.90 -8.44 5.97
C PHE A 141 11.12 -8.11 7.26
N ASP A 142 9.97 -7.43 7.15
CA ASP A 142 9.11 -7.11 8.30
C ASP A 142 7.93 -8.07 8.45
N TYR A 143 7.56 -8.78 7.37
CA TYR A 143 6.39 -9.67 7.36
C TYR A 143 6.37 -10.68 8.52
N LYS A 144 7.53 -11.25 8.86
CA LYS A 144 7.66 -12.26 9.92
C LYS A 144 7.84 -11.67 11.32
N LYS A 145 7.92 -10.35 11.47
CA LYS A 145 8.05 -9.68 12.77
C LYS A 145 6.68 -9.52 13.43
N GLN A 146 6.66 -9.13 14.70
CA GLN A 146 5.46 -8.59 15.35
C GLN A 146 5.40 -7.07 15.18
N HIS A 147 4.24 -6.49 15.48
CA HIS A 147 4.12 -5.04 15.64
C HIS A 147 4.91 -4.64 16.89
N HIS A 148 5.96 -3.86 16.70
CA HIS A 148 6.88 -3.44 17.75
C HIS A 148 6.88 -1.92 17.90
N GLU A 149 6.23 -1.21 16.97
CA GLU A 149 6.12 0.23 16.86
C GLU A 149 5.17 0.76 17.95
N ARG A 150 5.66 1.74 18.72
CA ARG A 150 4.87 2.52 19.67
C ARG A 150 5.42 3.95 19.71
N LEU A 151 4.55 4.92 19.96
CA LEU A 151 4.98 6.31 20.05
C LEU A 151 5.91 6.52 21.25
N PRO A 152 6.87 7.45 21.14
CA PRO A 152 7.24 8.22 19.94
C PRO A 152 8.01 7.39 18.89
N TYR A 153 7.70 7.57 17.60
CA TYR A 153 8.33 6.85 16.50
C TYR A 153 9.70 7.42 16.13
N ASN A 154 10.64 6.55 15.76
CA ASN A 154 11.83 6.93 14.99
C ASN A 154 11.55 6.85 13.46
N GLU A 155 12.56 7.11 12.63
CA GLU A 155 12.40 7.09 11.16
C GLU A 155 12.06 5.69 10.62
N GLY A 156 12.57 4.65 11.27
CA GLY A 156 12.27 3.26 10.94
C GLY A 156 10.81 2.89 11.27
N ASP A 157 10.34 3.26 12.46
CA ASP A 157 9.01 2.96 12.98
C ASP A 157 7.91 3.59 12.13
N VAL A 158 8.11 4.82 11.67
CA VAL A 158 7.19 5.51 10.75
C VAL A 158 7.00 4.71 9.45
N LYS A 159 8.02 3.97 9.00
CA LYS A 159 7.96 3.13 7.80
C LYS A 159 7.42 1.73 8.11
N SER A 160 7.89 1.12 9.19
CA SER A 160 7.56 -0.28 9.46
C SER A 160 6.11 -0.47 9.93
N ILE A 161 5.49 0.54 10.56
CA ILE A 161 4.15 0.44 11.14
C ILE A 161 3.05 0.07 10.13
N TYR A 162 3.16 0.53 8.89
CA TYR A 162 2.19 0.21 7.84
C TYR A 162 2.60 -1.02 7.01
N HIS A 163 3.71 -1.70 7.35
CA HIS A 163 4.05 -2.93 6.66
C HIS A 163 3.11 -4.08 7.11
N VAL A 164 2.68 -4.91 6.16
CA VAL A 164 1.84 -6.08 6.45
C VAL A 164 2.57 -7.06 7.38
N ARG A 165 1.87 -7.64 8.37
CA ARG A 165 2.41 -8.65 9.30
C ARG A 165 1.77 -10.02 9.08
N GLU A 166 2.54 -11.07 9.31
CA GLU A 166 2.09 -12.46 9.18
C GLU A 166 0.90 -12.77 10.09
N LEU A 167 0.90 -12.27 11.33
CA LEU A 167 -0.19 -12.55 12.27
C LEU A 167 -1.54 -12.02 11.75
N ASP A 168 -1.53 -10.86 11.09
CA ASP A 168 -2.72 -10.25 10.48
C ASP A 168 -3.24 -11.07 9.31
N VAL A 169 -2.34 -11.50 8.43
CA VAL A 169 -2.65 -12.36 7.29
C VAL A 169 -3.12 -13.75 7.73
N ARG A 170 -2.48 -14.33 8.75
CA ARG A 170 -2.82 -15.67 9.25
C ARG A 170 -4.27 -15.75 9.72
N LYS A 171 -4.79 -14.70 10.37
CA LYS A 171 -6.21 -14.59 10.74
C LYS A 171 -7.11 -14.70 9.50
N LEU A 172 -6.82 -13.94 8.44
CA LEU A 172 -7.59 -14.00 7.19
C LEU A 172 -7.50 -15.40 6.53
N LEU A 173 -6.34 -16.05 6.61
CA LEU A 173 -6.16 -17.42 6.10
C LEU A 173 -6.98 -18.48 6.86
N GLN A 174 -7.51 -18.16 8.05
CA GLN A 174 -8.39 -19.06 8.81
C GLN A 174 -9.87 -18.98 8.40
N ILE A 175 -10.28 -18.05 7.54
CA ILE A 175 -11.66 -17.95 7.07
C ILE A 175 -12.02 -19.18 6.23
N ARG A 176 -13.18 -19.79 6.49
CA ARG A 176 -13.65 -21.04 5.85
C ARG A 176 -14.94 -20.88 5.07
N THR A 177 -15.57 -19.72 5.17
CA THR A 177 -16.83 -19.41 4.46
C THR A 177 -16.61 -18.32 3.41
N GLN A 178 -17.45 -18.32 2.37
CA GLN A 178 -17.31 -17.42 1.22
C GLN A 178 -17.31 -15.93 1.63
N VAL A 179 -16.47 -15.15 0.95
CA VAL A 179 -16.40 -13.68 1.02
C VAL A 179 -16.72 -13.12 -0.37
N ASP A 180 -17.36 -11.95 -0.45
CA ASP A 180 -17.75 -11.32 -1.72
C ASP A 180 -16.69 -10.35 -2.25
N VAL A 181 -16.04 -9.62 -1.34
CA VAL A 181 -15.09 -8.55 -1.67
C VAL A 181 -13.81 -8.72 -0.87
N GLY A 182 -12.66 -8.70 -1.54
CA GLY A 182 -11.33 -8.54 -0.94
C GLY A 182 -10.77 -7.15 -1.20
N ILE A 183 -10.08 -6.56 -0.23
CA ILE A 183 -9.45 -5.25 -0.35
C ILE A 183 -8.02 -5.32 0.19
N SER A 184 -7.05 -4.86 -0.60
CA SER A 184 -5.67 -4.62 -0.18
C SER A 184 -5.14 -3.36 -0.81
N HIS A 185 -4.29 -2.60 -0.12
CA HIS A 185 -3.71 -1.41 -0.74
C HIS A 185 -2.76 -1.76 -1.88
N ASP A 186 -1.80 -2.64 -1.59
CA ASP A 186 -0.91 -3.20 -2.59
C ASP A 186 -1.60 -4.28 -3.44
N TRP A 187 -1.12 -4.46 -4.67
CA TRP A 187 -1.69 -5.46 -5.58
C TRP A 187 -1.26 -6.86 -5.16
N PRO A 188 -2.14 -7.87 -5.24
CA PRO A 188 -1.70 -9.27 -5.18
C PRO A 188 -0.62 -9.53 -6.22
N ARG A 189 0.54 -10.03 -5.78
CA ARG A 189 1.63 -10.35 -6.70
C ARG A 189 1.18 -11.33 -7.77
N GLY A 190 1.56 -11.06 -9.01
CA GLY A 190 1.26 -11.88 -10.17
C GLY A 190 -0.04 -11.47 -10.90
N VAL A 191 -0.86 -10.61 -10.30
CA VAL A 191 -2.11 -10.12 -10.92
C VAL A 191 -1.84 -9.28 -12.15
N GLU A 192 -0.68 -8.61 -12.21
CA GLU A 192 -0.23 -7.85 -13.35
C GLU A 192 -0.17 -8.70 -14.61
N TRP A 193 0.05 -10.01 -14.53
CA TRP A 193 0.09 -10.90 -15.71
C TRP A 193 -1.28 -11.40 -16.18
N LYS A 194 -2.35 -11.10 -15.44
CA LYS A 194 -3.71 -11.64 -15.66
C LYS A 194 -4.65 -10.69 -16.42
N GLY A 195 -4.19 -9.49 -16.76
CA GLY A 195 -4.92 -8.50 -17.57
C GLY A 195 -4.10 -8.04 -18.78
N ASP A 196 -4.31 -6.80 -19.22
CA ASP A 196 -3.53 -6.18 -20.31
C ASP A 196 -2.18 -5.65 -19.81
N TRP A 197 -1.29 -6.57 -19.47
CA TRP A 197 0.06 -6.27 -18.99
C TRP A 197 0.89 -5.48 -20.02
N LYS A 198 0.62 -5.65 -21.32
CA LYS A 198 1.30 -4.90 -22.39
C LYS A 198 0.95 -3.42 -22.33
N LYS A 199 -0.31 -3.08 -22.07
CA LYS A 199 -0.72 -1.68 -21.85
C LYS A 199 -0.12 -1.14 -20.55
N LEU A 200 -0.14 -1.92 -19.47
CA LEU A 200 0.43 -1.53 -18.17
C LEU A 200 1.91 -1.14 -18.30
N PHE A 201 2.74 -2.02 -18.84
CA PHE A 201 4.19 -1.75 -18.97
C PHE A 201 4.53 -0.71 -20.03
N ARG A 202 3.66 -0.50 -21.03
CA ARG A 202 3.80 0.65 -21.93
C ARG A 202 3.56 1.98 -21.20
N GLN A 203 2.64 2.02 -20.25
CA GLN A 203 2.35 3.22 -19.46
C GLN A 203 3.37 3.43 -18.33
N LYS A 204 3.82 2.36 -17.67
CA LYS A 204 4.77 2.37 -16.56
C LYS A 204 5.86 1.31 -16.78
N ALA A 205 6.86 1.67 -17.57
CA ALA A 205 7.91 0.74 -18.02
C ALA A 205 8.74 0.14 -16.87
N HIS A 206 8.97 0.89 -15.78
CA HIS A 206 9.73 0.42 -14.62
C HIS A 206 9.08 -0.81 -13.96
N LEU A 207 7.74 -0.92 -13.99
CA LEU A 207 7.03 -2.06 -13.40
C LEU A 207 7.32 -3.39 -14.10
N GLU A 208 7.79 -3.38 -15.35
CA GLU A 208 8.05 -4.61 -16.09
C GLU A 208 9.22 -5.41 -15.48
N GLU A 209 10.27 -4.72 -15.06
CA GLU A 209 11.43 -5.35 -14.44
C GLU A 209 11.08 -5.95 -13.08
N ASP A 210 10.38 -5.18 -12.23
CA ASP A 210 9.89 -5.64 -10.93
C ASP A 210 8.96 -6.85 -11.06
N ALA A 211 8.07 -6.84 -12.04
CA ALA A 211 7.15 -7.93 -12.30
C ALA A 211 7.90 -9.21 -12.72
N ARG A 212 8.89 -9.07 -13.62
CA ARG A 212 9.71 -10.21 -14.08
C ARG A 212 10.58 -10.79 -12.98
N ASN A 213 11.06 -9.94 -12.07
CA ASN A 213 11.87 -10.34 -10.92
C ASN A 213 11.03 -10.80 -9.71
N GLY A 214 9.68 -10.74 -9.81
CA GLY A 214 8.77 -11.16 -8.75
C GLY A 214 8.74 -10.24 -7.52
N GLN A 215 9.18 -8.98 -7.70
CA GLN A 215 9.24 -7.92 -6.70
C GLN A 215 7.99 -7.04 -6.71
N LEU A 216 7.24 -7.01 -7.82
CA LEU A 216 6.00 -6.24 -7.91
C LEU A 216 4.88 -6.91 -7.11
N GLY A 217 4.18 -6.12 -6.30
CA GLY A 217 3.01 -6.54 -5.56
C GLY A 217 3.30 -7.33 -4.29
N SER A 218 2.24 -7.89 -3.73
CA SER A 218 2.16 -8.37 -2.36
C SER A 218 1.95 -9.86 -2.31
N VAL A 219 2.94 -10.55 -1.73
CA VAL A 219 2.85 -11.99 -1.49
C VAL A 219 1.74 -12.32 -0.51
N ALA A 220 1.57 -11.47 0.50
CA ALA A 220 0.53 -11.61 1.50
C ALA A 220 -0.87 -11.48 0.90
N ALA A 221 -1.10 -10.46 0.07
CA ALA A 221 -2.39 -10.29 -0.61
C ALA A 221 -2.69 -11.46 -1.57
N THR A 222 -1.68 -12.00 -2.27
CA THR A 222 -1.85 -13.23 -3.08
C THR A 222 -2.32 -14.40 -2.24
N TYR A 223 -1.69 -14.66 -1.09
CA TYR A 223 -2.12 -15.75 -0.20
C TYR A 223 -3.57 -15.60 0.25
N VAL A 224 -3.97 -14.38 0.62
CA VAL A 224 -5.36 -14.11 1.04
C VAL A 224 -6.32 -14.25 -0.14
N MET A 225 -6.01 -13.67 -1.30
CA MET A 225 -6.87 -13.75 -2.49
C MET A 225 -7.08 -15.20 -2.94
N ASP A 226 -6.01 -15.98 -3.03
CA ASP A 226 -6.08 -17.39 -3.43
C ASP A 226 -6.89 -18.20 -2.42
N ARG A 227 -6.71 -17.92 -1.12
CA ARG A 227 -7.39 -18.63 -0.03
C ARG A 227 -8.89 -18.29 0.06
N LEU A 228 -9.26 -17.02 -0.10
CA LEU A 228 -10.62 -16.52 0.07
C LEU A 228 -11.45 -16.55 -1.23
N ARG A 229 -10.78 -16.48 -2.38
CA ARG A 229 -11.37 -16.44 -3.72
C ARG A 229 -12.60 -15.52 -3.80
N PRO A 230 -12.52 -14.23 -3.41
CA PRO A 230 -13.68 -13.36 -3.52
C PRO A 230 -13.98 -13.08 -5.00
N PRO A 231 -15.26 -12.95 -5.42
CA PRO A 231 -15.60 -12.53 -6.78
C PRO A 231 -14.99 -11.20 -7.18
N TYR A 232 -14.74 -10.30 -6.22
CA TYR A 232 -14.12 -9.01 -6.48
C TYR A 232 -12.92 -8.78 -5.57
N TRP A 233 -11.84 -8.26 -6.14
CA TRP A 233 -10.67 -7.80 -5.39
C TRP A 233 -10.30 -6.38 -5.81
N PHE A 234 -10.22 -5.47 -4.83
CA PHE A 234 -9.91 -4.06 -5.07
C PHE A 234 -8.55 -3.69 -4.50
N SER A 235 -7.73 -3.01 -5.30
CA SER A 235 -6.43 -2.49 -4.87
C SER A 235 -6.13 -1.07 -5.36
N ALA A 236 -5.04 -0.48 -4.86
CA ALA A 236 -4.63 0.88 -5.18
C ALA A 236 -3.10 0.97 -5.37
N HIS A 237 -2.45 1.97 -4.76
CA HIS A 237 -0.99 2.13 -4.65
C HIS A 237 -0.24 2.49 -5.94
N LEU A 238 -0.38 1.72 -7.02
CA LEU A 238 0.43 1.89 -8.24
C LEU A 238 0.00 3.07 -9.13
N HIS A 239 -1.02 3.83 -8.72
CA HIS A 239 -1.53 5.02 -9.41
C HIS A 239 -1.76 4.77 -10.91
N CYS A 240 -2.52 3.72 -11.21
CA CYS A 240 -3.05 3.43 -12.54
C CYS A 240 -4.28 2.55 -12.42
N LYS A 241 -5.22 2.73 -13.37
CA LYS A 241 -6.33 1.80 -13.49
C LYS A 241 -5.89 0.53 -14.18
N TYR A 242 -6.23 -0.60 -13.57
CA TYR A 242 -5.95 -1.92 -14.12
C TYR A 242 -7.05 -2.89 -13.78
N ALA A 243 -7.44 -3.71 -14.75
CA ALA A 243 -8.45 -4.74 -14.56
C ALA A 243 -7.90 -6.07 -15.03
N ALA A 244 -8.17 -7.12 -14.26
CA ALA A 244 -7.75 -8.48 -14.57
C ALA A 244 -8.81 -9.48 -14.11
N VAL A 245 -8.79 -10.66 -14.71
CA VAL A 245 -9.62 -11.79 -14.30
C VAL A 245 -8.70 -12.94 -13.90
N ILE A 246 -8.90 -13.43 -12.68
CA ILE A 246 -8.12 -14.52 -12.10
C ILE A 246 -9.03 -15.74 -12.04
N ASP A 247 -8.71 -16.76 -12.82
CA ASP A 247 -9.34 -18.07 -12.71
C ASP A 247 -8.60 -18.90 -11.65
N HIS A 248 -9.34 -19.39 -10.67
CA HIS A 248 -8.86 -20.27 -9.61
C HIS A 248 -9.04 -21.73 -10.04
N GLU A 249 -8.00 -22.55 -9.86
CA GLU A 249 -8.09 -23.97 -10.20
C GLU A 249 -9.16 -24.68 -9.37
N ASN A 250 -9.92 -25.56 -10.03
CA ASN A 250 -10.91 -26.41 -9.39
C ASN A 250 -10.20 -27.49 -8.56
N PRO A 251 -10.52 -27.65 -7.26
CA PRO A 251 -9.92 -28.68 -6.41
C PRO A 251 -10.19 -30.14 -6.87
N GLY A 252 -10.93 -30.35 -7.96
CA GLY A 252 -11.20 -31.66 -8.58
C GLY A 252 -10.37 -31.98 -9.83
N GLN A 253 -9.49 -31.08 -10.30
CA GLN A 253 -8.57 -31.36 -11.41
C GLN A 253 -7.15 -31.51 -10.89
N THR A 254 -6.88 -32.59 -10.15
CA THR A 254 -5.50 -33.10 -10.07
C THR A 254 -5.07 -33.46 -11.49
N SER A 255 -4.17 -32.66 -12.06
CA SER A 255 -3.52 -32.87 -13.34
C SER A 255 -2.66 -34.15 -13.31
N GLY A 256 -3.30 -35.29 -13.46
CA GLY A 256 -2.68 -36.49 -14.01
C GLY A 256 -2.61 -36.34 -15.52
N SER A 257 -1.54 -35.77 -16.04
CA SER A 257 -1.14 -36.04 -17.43
C SER A 257 0.37 -36.09 -17.53
N THR A 258 0.85 -37.32 -17.39
CA THR A 258 2.13 -37.79 -17.91
C THR A 258 2.31 -37.33 -19.35
N ALA A 259 3.44 -36.70 -19.62
CA ALA A 259 3.94 -36.45 -20.97
C ALA A 259 4.01 -37.76 -21.76
N SER A 260 3.16 -37.88 -22.77
CA SER A 260 3.35 -38.79 -23.89
C SER A 260 3.20 -37.98 -25.17
N ALA A 261 4.35 -37.75 -25.81
CA ALA A 261 4.43 -37.20 -27.13
C ALA A 261 3.85 -38.18 -28.16
N SER A 262 2.93 -37.72 -29.00
CA SER A 262 2.75 -38.26 -30.34
C SER A 262 2.28 -37.16 -31.28
N ASN A 263 3.07 -36.98 -32.35
CA ASN A 263 2.73 -36.16 -33.51
C ASN A 263 1.51 -36.73 -34.24
N GLY A 264 0.61 -35.86 -34.67
CA GLY A 264 -0.47 -36.17 -35.61
C GLY A 264 -1.10 -34.89 -36.16
N VAL A 265 -1.24 -34.82 -37.48
CA VAL A 265 -1.45 -33.63 -38.31
C VAL A 265 -2.95 -33.32 -38.54
N ALA A 266 -3.24 -32.01 -38.61
CA ALA A 266 -4.38 -31.28 -39.23
C ALA A 266 -5.81 -31.51 -38.71
N VAL A 267 -6.54 -30.40 -38.49
CA VAL A 267 -7.70 -29.93 -39.28
C VAL A 267 -8.20 -28.60 -38.66
N GLU A 268 -8.41 -27.60 -39.51
CA GLU A 268 -9.11 -26.34 -39.20
C GLU A 268 -10.61 -26.59 -38.95
N GLU A 269 -11.20 -26.02 -37.91
CA GLU A 269 -12.61 -25.62 -37.97
C GLU A 269 -13.03 -24.59 -36.90
N ALA A 270 -13.52 -23.45 -37.42
CA ALA A 270 -14.66 -22.63 -37.01
C ALA A 270 -14.89 -22.20 -35.54
N THR A 271 -14.78 -20.88 -35.38
CA THR A 271 -15.32 -20.00 -34.35
C THR A 271 -16.83 -20.17 -34.08
N LYS A 272 -17.24 -20.21 -32.81
CA LYS A 272 -18.59 -19.81 -32.35
C LYS A 272 -18.49 -18.47 -31.61
N LYS A 273 -18.91 -17.40 -32.27
CA LYS A 273 -19.22 -16.10 -31.64
C LYS A 273 -20.61 -16.17 -31.00
N ASN A 274 -20.72 -15.69 -29.77
CA ASN A 274 -22.00 -15.38 -29.15
C ASN A 274 -22.60 -14.14 -29.83
N SER A 275 -23.91 -14.20 -30.08
CA SER A 275 -24.73 -13.11 -30.58
C SER A 275 -24.95 -12.07 -29.48
N ASP A 276 -24.43 -10.86 -29.67
CA ASP A 276 -25.05 -9.57 -29.28
C ASP A 276 -24.09 -8.38 -29.56
N GLU A 277 -23.49 -8.34 -30.77
CA GLU A 277 -22.82 -7.14 -31.28
C GLU A 277 -23.58 -6.65 -32.51
N ILE A 278 -24.11 -5.42 -32.42
CA ILE A 278 -24.78 -4.72 -33.52
C ILE A 278 -23.71 -4.13 -34.42
N ASP A 279 -23.78 -4.52 -35.70
CA ASP A 279 -22.93 -4.13 -36.81
C ASP A 279 -23.42 -2.79 -37.40
N LEU A 280 -22.52 -1.81 -37.54
CA LEU A 280 -22.77 -0.54 -38.23
C LEU A 280 -21.53 -0.17 -39.04
N ASP A 281 -21.36 -0.81 -40.19
CA ASP A 281 -20.60 -0.24 -41.30
C ASP A 281 -21.43 -0.35 -42.59
N MET A 282 -21.75 0.79 -43.18
CA MET A 282 -22.19 0.91 -44.56
C MET A 282 -21.23 1.92 -45.20
N ASP A 283 -20.37 1.40 -46.09
CA ASP A 283 -19.41 2.14 -46.90
C ASP A 283 -20.09 3.12 -47.87
N ASP A 284 -19.44 4.26 -48.12
CA ASP A 284 -19.18 4.74 -49.48
C ASP A 284 -18.01 5.74 -49.49
N GLU A 285 -17.07 5.54 -50.42
CA GLU A 285 -15.85 6.34 -50.64
C GLU A 285 -16.12 7.67 -51.37
N GLU A 286 -15.36 8.74 -51.04
CA GLU A 286 -14.63 9.62 -52.00
C GLU A 286 -13.84 10.74 -51.25
N THR A 287 -12.69 11.16 -51.82
CA THR A 287 -11.71 12.11 -51.23
C THR A 287 -11.76 13.51 -51.96
N PRO A 288 -10.88 14.52 -51.70
CA PRO A 288 -11.06 15.65 -50.77
C PRO A 288 -10.91 17.09 -51.39
N ALA A 289 -11.29 18.15 -50.63
CA ALA A 289 -10.75 19.56 -50.57
C ALA A 289 -11.86 20.64 -50.33
N PRO A 290 -11.55 21.94 -50.04
CA PRO A 290 -10.78 22.59 -48.95
C PRO A 290 -11.69 23.56 -48.11
N PRO A 291 -11.19 24.38 -47.15
CA PRO A 291 -12.00 24.90 -46.04
C PRO A 291 -12.76 26.19 -46.38
N THR A 292 -13.95 26.35 -45.79
CA THR A 292 -14.68 27.62 -45.75
C THR A 292 -14.86 28.09 -44.32
N LYS A 293 -14.39 29.32 -44.08
CA LYS A 293 -14.70 30.15 -42.92
C LYS A 293 -16.17 30.56 -42.96
N ASN A 294 -16.78 30.69 -41.79
CA ASN A 294 -17.60 31.83 -41.36
C ASN A 294 -17.95 31.65 -39.87
N THR A 295 -17.40 32.48 -38.98
CA THR A 295 -17.93 33.79 -38.53
C THR A 295 -19.19 33.63 -37.69
N ASP A 296 -19.02 33.68 -36.37
CA ASP A 296 -19.83 34.50 -35.46
C ASP A 296 -19.12 34.51 -34.08
N GLU A 297 -18.14 35.39 -33.98
CA GLU A 297 -17.72 35.98 -32.70
C GLU A 297 -18.64 37.18 -32.43
N ILE A 298 -19.21 37.26 -31.23
CA ILE A 298 -19.67 38.52 -30.66
C ILE A 298 -18.67 38.94 -29.60
N ASP A 299 -18.17 40.13 -29.88
CA ASP A 299 -17.21 41.00 -29.24
C ASP A 299 -17.75 41.62 -27.94
N LEU A 300 -16.89 41.70 -26.92
CA LEU A 300 -16.98 42.69 -25.83
C LEU A 300 -15.56 43.09 -25.41
N ASP A 301 -14.96 43.93 -26.24
CA ASP A 301 -13.84 44.80 -25.88
C ASP A 301 -14.18 45.77 -24.74
N MET A 302 -13.20 46.01 -23.86
CA MET A 302 -12.94 47.36 -23.34
C MET A 302 -11.44 47.52 -23.05
N ASP A 303 -10.84 48.38 -23.86
CA ASP A 303 -9.43 48.76 -23.99
C ASP A 303 -8.87 49.69 -22.88
N ASP A 304 -7.53 49.75 -22.88
CA ASP A 304 -6.58 50.86 -22.62
C ASP A 304 -5.47 50.44 -21.62
N ASP A 305 -4.15 50.57 -21.85
CA ASP A 305 -3.37 51.30 -22.87
C ASP A 305 -1.88 50.83 -22.80
N GLU A 306 -1.14 50.89 -23.93
CA GLU A 306 0.28 50.51 -24.14
C GLU A 306 1.27 51.72 -23.98
N PRO A 307 2.63 51.72 -24.23
CA PRO A 307 3.45 50.83 -25.08
C PRO A 307 4.88 50.41 -24.60
N ALA A 308 5.48 49.50 -25.38
CA ALA A 308 6.82 48.89 -25.28
C ALA A 308 8.00 49.80 -25.79
N PRO A 309 9.28 49.31 -25.90
CA PRO A 309 9.67 48.48 -27.06
C PRO A 309 10.80 47.41 -26.89
N THR A 310 10.65 46.34 -27.69
CA THR A 310 11.64 45.59 -28.51
C THR A 310 12.82 44.81 -27.91
N SER A 311 12.81 43.47 -28.06
CA SER A 311 13.59 42.72 -29.09
C SER A 311 13.56 41.19 -28.87
N LYS A 312 13.16 40.41 -29.90
CA LYS A 312 13.50 38.97 -30.12
C LYS A 312 14.81 38.89 -30.94
N PRO A 313 15.53 37.76 -31.11
CA PRO A 313 15.07 36.35 -31.04
C PRO A 313 16.04 35.32 -30.43
N SER A 314 15.55 34.11 -30.10
CA SER A 314 16.12 32.82 -30.56
C SER A 314 15.42 31.62 -29.92
N GLU A 315 15.23 30.58 -30.72
CA GLU A 315 14.59 29.30 -30.44
C GLU A 315 15.25 28.52 -29.29
N SER A 316 14.44 27.93 -28.42
CA SER A 316 14.79 26.73 -27.66
C SER A 316 13.52 25.92 -27.39
N VAL A 317 13.55 24.67 -27.82
CA VAL A 317 12.53 23.64 -27.62
C VAL A 317 12.19 23.54 -26.12
N ALA A 318 10.98 23.94 -25.75
CA ALA A 318 10.48 23.80 -24.39
C ALA A 318 9.88 22.41 -24.20
N VAL A 319 10.54 21.62 -23.35
CA VAL A 319 10.02 20.39 -22.76
C VAL A 319 8.80 20.77 -21.91
N LEU A 320 7.67 20.11 -22.16
CA LEU A 320 6.47 20.23 -21.34
C LEU A 320 6.78 19.83 -19.89
N PRO A 321 6.31 20.58 -18.87
CA PRO A 321 6.61 20.27 -17.48
C PRO A 321 5.95 18.94 -17.08
N VAL A 322 6.79 17.97 -16.72
CA VAL A 322 6.37 16.77 -15.98
C VAL A 322 5.85 17.25 -14.62
N ASN A 323 4.66 16.79 -14.27
CA ASN A 323 3.90 17.24 -13.11
C ASN A 323 4.67 16.99 -11.80
N ALA A 324 4.80 18.00 -10.94
CA ALA A 324 5.60 17.96 -9.72
C ALA A 324 5.00 17.12 -8.56
N ASP A 325 3.85 16.48 -8.82
CA ASP A 325 3.05 15.71 -7.86
C ASP A 325 3.10 14.18 -8.10
N GLU A 326 3.95 13.71 -9.03
CA GLU A 326 4.39 12.32 -9.01
C GLU A 326 5.54 12.19 -8.02
N ILE A 327 5.22 11.64 -6.83
CA ILE A 327 6.22 11.02 -5.99
C ILE A 327 6.81 9.89 -6.82
N ASP A 328 8.07 10.05 -7.20
CA ASP A 328 8.88 8.99 -7.77
C ASP A 328 8.84 7.85 -6.74
N LEU A 329 8.20 6.74 -7.11
CA LEU A 329 8.26 5.51 -6.36
C LEU A 329 9.69 4.99 -6.58
N GLU A 330 10.66 5.59 -5.90
CA GLU A 330 11.98 4.99 -5.74
C GLU A 330 11.80 3.71 -4.91
N LEU A 331 11.39 2.65 -5.62
CA LEU A 331 11.73 1.29 -5.26
C LEU A 331 13.26 1.27 -5.30
N GLU A 332 13.89 1.25 -4.13
CA GLU A 332 15.34 1.17 -4.02
C GLU A 332 15.83 -0.08 -4.80
N ASP A 333 16.54 0.17 -5.91
CA ASP A 333 17.20 -0.81 -6.76
C ASP A 333 18.26 -1.60 -5.96
N ASP A 334 18.04 -2.90 -5.75
CA ASP A 334 19.08 -3.82 -5.30
C ASP A 334 19.93 -4.28 -6.51
N ALA A 335 20.86 -3.43 -6.95
CA ALA A 335 21.84 -3.79 -7.97
C ALA A 335 23.00 -4.63 -7.38
N GLU A 336 23.06 -5.92 -7.71
CA GLU A 336 24.17 -6.82 -7.36
C GLU A 336 25.51 -6.37 -7.98
N THR A 337 26.49 -5.99 -7.15
CA THR A 337 27.88 -5.77 -7.59
C THR A 337 28.65 -7.09 -7.71
N THR A 338 29.21 -7.37 -8.89
CA THR A 338 29.85 -8.65 -9.28
C THR A 338 31.33 -8.81 -8.87
N THR A 339 31.82 -8.11 -7.85
CA THR A 339 33.20 -8.29 -7.33
C THR A 339 33.31 -7.95 -5.84
N ALA A 340 33.93 -8.83 -5.04
CA ALA A 340 34.20 -8.61 -3.61
C ALA A 340 35.71 -8.53 -3.30
N PRO A 341 36.17 -7.62 -2.42
CA PRO A 341 37.56 -7.57 -1.98
C PRO A 341 37.86 -8.56 -0.84
N VAL A 342 39.10 -9.05 -0.77
CA VAL A 342 39.60 -9.95 0.28
C VAL A 342 39.94 -9.16 1.56
N ALA A 343 39.65 -9.73 2.74
CA ALA A 343 39.90 -9.12 4.04
C ALA A 343 41.41 -8.95 4.35
N PRO A 344 41.83 -7.91 5.11
CA PRO A 344 43.24 -7.68 5.42
C PRO A 344 43.75 -8.69 6.47
N GLY A 345 44.94 -9.27 6.24
CA GLY A 345 45.65 -10.05 7.25
C GLY A 345 46.44 -11.29 6.80
N GLN A 346 46.49 -11.62 5.50
CA GLN A 346 47.20 -12.82 5.02
C GLN A 346 48.23 -12.58 3.89
N GLY A 347 48.76 -11.36 3.76
CA GLY A 347 50.00 -11.14 3.00
C GLY A 347 49.90 -11.30 1.48
N LEU A 348 48.78 -10.92 0.87
CA LEU A 348 48.61 -10.82 -0.59
C LEU A 348 47.82 -9.56 -0.94
N ASP A 349 48.48 -8.40 -0.84
CA ASP A 349 47.88 -7.13 -1.23
C ASP A 349 48.01 -6.93 -2.76
N GLY A 350 46.89 -6.79 -3.47
CA GLY A 350 46.84 -6.25 -4.83
C GLY A 350 46.44 -7.17 -6.00
N ALA A 351 45.88 -8.36 -5.77
CA ALA A 351 45.41 -9.23 -6.86
C ALA A 351 43.87 -9.13 -7.06
N LEU A 352 43.44 -8.77 -8.27
CA LEU A 352 42.05 -8.83 -8.73
C LEU A 352 41.80 -10.17 -9.44
N VAL A 353 40.72 -10.87 -9.09
CA VAL A 353 40.28 -12.10 -9.80
C VAL A 353 38.90 -11.85 -10.41
N PRO A 354 38.72 -12.00 -11.74
CA PRO A 354 37.41 -11.92 -12.39
C PRO A 354 36.68 -13.28 -12.30
N ILE A 355 35.38 -13.27 -12.00
CA ILE A 355 34.52 -14.46 -12.13
C ILE A 355 33.86 -14.41 -13.52
N ALA A 356 34.30 -15.28 -14.42
CA ALA A 356 33.72 -15.44 -15.75
C ALA A 356 32.46 -16.31 -15.72
N SER A 357 31.41 -15.86 -16.42
CA SER A 357 30.23 -16.66 -16.76
C SER A 357 30.62 -17.86 -17.63
N SER A 358 29.99 -19.02 -17.43
CA SER A 358 30.11 -20.12 -18.40
C SER A 358 28.78 -20.83 -18.64
N ALA A 359 28.25 -20.61 -19.84
CA ALA A 359 27.30 -21.51 -20.49
C ALA A 359 28.04 -22.40 -21.50
N SER A 360 27.85 -23.72 -21.34
CA SER A 360 28.04 -24.82 -22.31
C SER A 360 29.44 -25.16 -22.88
N LYS A 361 29.98 -26.32 -22.45
CA LYS A 361 30.35 -27.53 -23.24
C LYS A 361 31.14 -28.50 -22.33
N GLY A 362 30.68 -29.76 -22.19
CA GLY A 362 31.29 -30.79 -21.31
C GLY A 362 32.53 -31.48 -21.92
N PRO A 363 32.93 -32.69 -21.49
CA PRO A 363 33.00 -33.22 -20.12
C PRO A 363 34.46 -33.64 -19.76
N THR A 364 34.97 -33.29 -18.57
CA THR A 364 36.23 -33.86 -18.06
C THR A 364 36.26 -33.96 -16.52
N THR A 365 36.08 -35.20 -16.05
CA THR A 365 36.80 -35.90 -14.96
C THR A 365 37.34 -35.15 -13.73
N ASN A 366 36.74 -35.47 -12.57
CA ASN A 366 37.26 -35.58 -11.19
C ASN A 366 38.66 -35.05 -10.83
N ALA A 367 38.75 -34.15 -9.82
CA ALA A 367 39.42 -34.42 -8.53
C ALA A 367 39.46 -33.20 -7.58
N SER A 368 38.78 -33.27 -6.44
CA SER A 368 39.32 -32.98 -5.08
C SER A 368 38.19 -33.00 -4.03
N ALA A 369 37.80 -34.21 -3.59
CA ALA A 369 36.97 -34.40 -2.41
C ALA A 369 37.87 -34.64 -1.20
N ILE A 370 37.70 -33.85 -0.13
CA ILE A 370 38.35 -34.09 1.17
C ILE A 370 37.77 -35.38 1.76
N PRO A 371 38.59 -36.34 2.21
CA PRO A 371 38.13 -37.59 2.81
C PRO A 371 37.24 -37.39 4.06
N GLU A 372 36.19 -38.20 4.17
CA GLU A 372 35.12 -38.13 5.19
C GLU A 372 35.64 -38.28 6.63
N ASP A 373 36.77 -38.97 6.79
CA ASP A 373 37.52 -39.22 8.02
C ASP A 373 38.11 -37.94 8.65
N LEU A 374 38.35 -36.89 7.86
CA LEU A 374 38.73 -35.56 8.36
C LEU A 374 37.52 -34.70 8.77
N ARG A 375 36.35 -34.93 8.16
CA ARG A 375 35.08 -34.27 8.57
C ARG A 375 34.61 -34.75 9.93
N ALA A 376 34.82 -36.02 10.25
CA ALA A 376 34.40 -36.64 11.51
C ALA A 376 35.19 -36.15 12.75
N GLN A 377 36.28 -35.41 12.57
CA GLN A 377 37.13 -34.90 13.66
C GLN A 377 36.80 -33.44 14.05
N LEU A 378 35.83 -32.80 13.40
CA LEU A 378 35.40 -31.43 13.72
C LEU A 378 34.42 -31.40 14.91
N PRO A 379 34.50 -30.40 15.81
CA PRO A 379 33.55 -30.24 16.91
C PRO A 379 32.09 -30.14 16.42
N ALA A 380 31.15 -30.67 17.19
CA ALA A 380 29.71 -30.70 16.85
C ALA A 380 29.10 -29.31 16.55
N SER A 381 29.76 -28.23 16.97
CA SER A 381 29.41 -26.84 16.64
C SER A 381 29.61 -26.46 15.17
N PHE A 382 30.29 -27.28 14.37
CA PHE A 382 30.45 -27.11 12.92
C PHE A 382 29.57 -28.05 12.09
N ALA A 383 28.79 -28.92 12.74
CA ALA A 383 27.81 -29.74 12.05
C ALA A 383 26.67 -28.84 11.53
N LYS A 384 26.33 -28.98 10.24
CA LYS A 384 25.18 -28.29 9.66
C LYS A 384 23.94 -28.65 10.51
N PRO A 385 23.14 -27.68 10.98
CA PRO A 385 21.88 -27.98 11.64
C PRO A 385 21.08 -28.97 10.78
N PRO A 386 20.32 -29.91 11.37
CA PRO A 386 19.44 -30.75 10.57
C PRO A 386 18.59 -29.83 9.70
N PRO A 387 18.37 -30.18 8.42
CA PRO A 387 17.45 -29.42 7.59
C PRO A 387 16.15 -29.29 8.37
N ARG A 388 15.77 -28.05 8.69
CA ARG A 388 14.41 -27.78 9.17
C ARG A 388 13.47 -28.38 8.14
N PRO A 389 12.34 -28.98 8.54
CA PRO A 389 11.32 -29.34 7.58
C PRO A 389 11.10 -28.12 6.72
N GLU A 390 11.48 -28.23 5.44
CA GLU A 390 11.08 -27.26 4.43
C GLU A 390 9.57 -27.11 4.61
N SER A 391 9.08 -25.87 4.58
CA SER A 391 7.64 -25.64 4.47
C SER A 391 7.22 -26.44 3.25
N THR A 392 6.61 -27.59 3.48
CA THR A 392 6.06 -28.40 2.42
C THR A 392 5.09 -27.46 1.73
N ASN A 393 5.27 -27.25 0.42
CA ASN A 393 4.23 -26.76 -0.47
C ASN A 393 3.07 -27.77 -0.44
N GLN A 394 2.45 -27.95 0.72
CA GLN A 394 1.17 -28.60 0.83
C GLN A 394 0.21 -27.64 0.13
N PRO A 395 -0.49 -28.09 -0.93
CA PRO A 395 -1.51 -27.26 -1.54
C PRO A 395 -2.46 -26.82 -0.42
N ILE A 396 -2.71 -25.51 -0.36
CA ILE A 396 -3.70 -24.93 0.53
C ILE A 396 -4.99 -25.73 0.31
N SER A 397 -5.42 -26.54 1.27
CA SER A 397 -6.70 -27.19 1.17
C SER A 397 -7.76 -26.10 1.23
N HIS A 398 -8.36 -25.78 0.08
CA HIS A 398 -9.42 -24.80 0.02
C HIS A 398 -10.63 -25.32 0.81
N PRO A 399 -11.15 -24.54 1.77
CA PRO A 399 -12.32 -24.96 2.52
C PRO A 399 -13.51 -25.18 1.61
N PRO A 400 -14.34 -26.21 1.90
CA PRO A 400 -15.50 -26.53 1.08
C PRO A 400 -16.57 -25.42 1.06
N GLY A 401 -16.54 -24.50 2.03
CA GLY A 401 -17.44 -23.35 2.11
C GLY A 401 -17.05 -22.17 1.21
N ILE A 402 -15.92 -22.25 0.49
CA ILE A 402 -15.47 -21.25 -0.48
C ILE A 402 -15.58 -21.88 -1.86
N THR A 403 -16.59 -21.46 -2.61
CA THR A 403 -17.01 -22.11 -3.86
C THR A 403 -16.65 -21.31 -5.10
N ASN A 404 -16.36 -20.02 -4.95
CA ASN A 404 -16.05 -19.18 -6.09
C ASN A 404 -14.73 -19.60 -6.77
N THR A 405 -14.72 -19.53 -8.09
CA THR A 405 -13.60 -19.95 -8.94
C THR A 405 -13.06 -18.82 -9.80
N LYS A 406 -13.62 -17.60 -9.71
CA LYS A 406 -13.19 -16.46 -10.51
C LYS A 406 -13.18 -15.17 -9.71
N THR A 407 -12.06 -14.46 -9.74
CA THR A 407 -11.93 -13.13 -9.13
C THR A 407 -11.76 -12.06 -10.20
N HIS A 408 -12.59 -11.03 -10.14
CA HIS A 408 -12.47 -9.80 -10.90
C HIS A 408 -11.62 -8.82 -10.09
N PHE A 409 -10.41 -8.58 -10.56
CA PHE A 409 -9.50 -7.62 -9.96
C PHE A 409 -9.68 -6.26 -10.60
N LEU A 410 -9.72 -5.22 -9.77
CA LEU A 410 -9.73 -3.83 -10.19
C LEU A 410 -8.80 -3.02 -9.28
N ALA A 411 -7.83 -2.36 -9.89
CA ALA A 411 -7.07 -1.29 -9.28
C ALA A 411 -7.40 0.05 -9.92
N LEU A 412 -7.35 1.10 -9.11
CA LEU A 412 -7.70 2.47 -9.51
C LEU A 412 -6.60 3.46 -9.12
N ASP A 413 -6.62 4.61 -9.77
CA ASP A 413 -5.66 5.70 -9.56
C ASP A 413 -6.00 6.55 -8.31
N LYS A 414 -5.19 7.57 -8.04
CA LYS A 414 -5.48 8.62 -7.05
C LYS A 414 -6.41 9.69 -7.63
N CYS A 415 -7.19 10.34 -6.77
CA CYS A 415 -8.13 11.42 -7.13
C CYS A 415 -7.39 12.67 -7.67
N LEU A 416 -7.08 12.67 -8.96
CA LEU A 416 -6.47 13.78 -9.68
C LEU A 416 -7.16 14.01 -11.03
N PRO A 417 -7.05 15.23 -11.61
CA PRO A 417 -7.59 15.54 -12.92
C PRO A 417 -7.12 14.55 -13.99
N ASN A 418 -8.04 14.14 -14.86
CA ASN A 418 -7.81 13.21 -15.99
C ASN A 418 -7.30 11.81 -15.60
N ARG A 419 -7.48 11.39 -14.34
CA ARG A 419 -7.15 10.04 -13.88
C ARG A 419 -8.40 9.18 -13.68
N GLU A 420 -8.25 7.87 -13.82
CA GLU A 420 -9.32 6.89 -13.60
C GLU A 420 -9.26 6.36 -12.16
N PHE A 421 -9.76 7.16 -11.22
CA PHE A 421 -9.63 6.92 -9.78
C PHE A 421 -10.90 6.34 -9.11
N LEU A 422 -12.06 6.48 -9.75
CA LEU A 422 -13.37 6.11 -9.20
C LEU A 422 -14.12 5.17 -10.15
N GLN A 423 -14.70 4.11 -9.60
CA GLN A 423 -15.64 3.23 -10.29
C GLN A 423 -16.90 2.99 -9.47
N VAL A 424 -18.06 3.29 -10.05
CA VAL A 424 -19.38 3.02 -9.44
C VAL A 424 -19.97 1.75 -10.06
N LEU A 425 -20.29 0.75 -9.26
CA LEU A 425 -20.82 -0.54 -9.71
C LEU A 425 -21.88 -1.11 -8.74
N SER A 426 -22.68 -2.06 -9.24
CA SER A 426 -23.68 -2.78 -8.45
C SER A 426 -23.18 -4.20 -8.26
N MET A 427 -23.15 -4.70 -7.02
CA MET A 427 -22.57 -5.98 -6.67
C MET A 427 -23.64 -6.93 -6.15
N PRO A 428 -23.86 -8.09 -6.81
CA PRO A 428 -24.62 -9.18 -6.22
C PRO A 428 -23.77 -9.87 -5.13
N ALA A 429 -24.42 -10.37 -4.09
CA ALA A 429 -23.77 -11.21 -3.09
C ALA A 429 -23.87 -12.69 -3.46
N ILE A 430 -22.77 -13.42 -3.29
CA ILE A 430 -22.75 -14.88 -3.38
C ILE A 430 -22.61 -15.55 -2.01
N SER A 431 -22.13 -14.82 -1.00
CA SER A 431 -22.00 -15.33 0.36
C SER A 431 -23.37 -15.53 1.02
N ASP A 432 -24.32 -14.63 0.76
CA ASP A 432 -25.73 -14.75 1.13
C ASP A 432 -26.65 -14.30 -0.02
N PRO A 433 -26.96 -15.19 -0.98
CA PRO A 433 -27.80 -14.85 -2.13
C PRO A 433 -29.28 -14.66 -1.76
N THR A 434 -29.68 -15.02 -0.54
CA THR A 434 -31.06 -14.94 -0.07
C THR A 434 -31.36 -13.71 0.77
N ALA A 435 -30.33 -13.01 1.23
CA ALA A 435 -30.47 -11.80 2.03
C ALA A 435 -31.17 -10.68 1.25
N SER A 436 -32.26 -10.17 1.83
CA SER A 436 -32.95 -8.99 1.30
C SER A 436 -32.14 -7.73 1.60
N VAL A 437 -31.97 -6.86 0.59
CA VAL A 437 -31.31 -5.56 0.76
C VAL A 437 -32.33 -4.55 1.33
N GLN A 438 -32.35 -4.38 2.65
CA GLN A 438 -33.15 -3.33 3.31
C GLN A 438 -32.28 -2.11 3.58
N ARG A 439 -32.60 -0.98 2.92
CA ARG A 439 -31.86 0.28 3.06
C ARG A 439 -32.44 1.15 4.19
N PRO A 440 -31.62 1.92 4.92
CA PRO A 440 -30.17 2.06 4.77
C PRO A 440 -29.40 0.85 5.34
N LEU A 441 -28.33 0.47 4.66
CA LEU A 441 -27.45 -0.63 5.12
C LEU A 441 -26.58 -0.16 6.30
N GLN A 442 -26.27 -1.08 7.20
CA GLN A 442 -25.43 -0.85 8.37
C GLN A 442 -24.27 -1.85 8.39
N LEU A 443 -23.14 -1.43 8.94
CA LEU A 443 -22.02 -2.35 9.16
C LEU A 443 -22.34 -3.29 10.31
N GLU A 444 -22.07 -4.55 10.10
CA GLU A 444 -22.15 -5.61 11.10
C GLU A 444 -20.78 -6.27 11.26
N TYR A 445 -20.47 -6.69 12.48
CA TYR A 445 -19.38 -7.60 12.77
C TYR A 445 -19.63 -8.96 12.11
N ASP A 446 -18.55 -9.61 11.67
CA ASP A 446 -18.61 -10.97 11.17
C ASP A 446 -18.32 -12.00 12.28
N THR A 447 -19.23 -12.96 12.47
CA THR A 447 -19.13 -13.95 13.56
C THR A 447 -17.87 -14.82 13.47
N GLU A 448 -17.49 -15.27 12.26
CA GLU A 448 -16.30 -16.09 12.06
C GLU A 448 -15.03 -15.27 12.33
N TRP A 449 -15.00 -14.01 11.88
CA TRP A 449 -13.90 -13.10 12.15
C TRP A 449 -13.73 -12.76 13.63
N LEU A 450 -14.82 -12.51 14.36
CA LEU A 450 -14.75 -12.30 15.81
C LEU A 450 -14.17 -13.53 16.52
N ALA A 451 -14.59 -14.73 16.12
CA ALA A 451 -14.08 -15.98 16.67
C ALA A 451 -12.58 -16.17 16.39
N ILE A 452 -12.14 -15.92 15.15
CA ILE A 452 -10.72 -15.94 14.78
C ILE A 452 -9.96 -14.91 15.62
N THR A 453 -10.46 -13.68 15.71
CA THR A 453 -9.81 -12.61 16.48
C THR A 453 -9.63 -13.02 17.95
N ARG A 454 -10.63 -13.67 18.56
CA ARG A 454 -10.54 -14.17 19.94
C ARG A 454 -9.47 -15.25 20.09
N VAL A 455 -9.35 -16.19 19.15
CA VAL A 455 -8.32 -17.26 19.18
C VAL A 455 -6.91 -16.68 19.10
N PHE A 456 -6.68 -15.68 18.25
CA PHE A 456 -5.36 -15.08 18.04
C PHE A 456 -5.01 -13.96 19.01
N ALA A 457 -5.91 -13.56 19.90
CA ALA A 457 -5.71 -12.40 20.78
C ALA A 457 -4.50 -12.55 21.71
N SER A 458 -4.22 -13.75 22.22
CA SER A 458 -3.05 -14.01 23.07
C SER A 458 -1.73 -14.03 22.31
N GLU A 459 -1.75 -14.10 20.98
CA GLU A 459 -0.55 -14.06 20.14
C GLU A 459 -0.13 -12.63 19.77
N LEU A 460 -1.00 -11.63 20.00
CA LEU A 460 -0.73 -10.23 19.69
C LEU A 460 0.07 -9.56 20.81
N ASN A 461 1.33 -9.22 20.52
CA ASN A 461 2.15 -8.36 21.37
C ASN A 461 2.46 -7.08 20.63
N ILE A 462 2.42 -5.95 21.34
CA ILE A 462 2.76 -4.64 20.79
C ILE A 462 3.83 -3.95 21.64
N GLY A 463 4.75 -3.22 21.01
CA GLY A 463 5.76 -2.41 21.71
C GLY A 463 6.94 -3.20 22.28
N GLY A 464 7.18 -4.40 21.75
CA GLY A 464 8.29 -5.27 22.16
C GLY A 464 9.60 -5.07 21.37
N ASP A 465 10.48 -6.06 21.43
CA ASP A 465 11.75 -6.09 20.68
C ASP A 465 11.47 -6.14 19.15
N PRO A 466 12.06 -5.22 18.35
CA PRO A 466 11.95 -5.21 16.88
C PRO A 466 12.26 -6.53 16.18
N ASN A 467 13.07 -7.37 16.79
CA ASN A 467 13.50 -8.65 16.24
C ASN A 467 12.57 -9.81 16.65
N THR A 468 11.54 -9.54 17.45
CA THR A 468 10.53 -10.52 17.84
C THR A 468 9.77 -10.99 16.61
N ARG A 469 9.81 -12.30 16.36
CA ARG A 469 9.07 -12.92 15.26
C ARG A 469 7.67 -13.28 15.69
N ALA A 470 6.76 -13.33 14.72
CA ALA A 470 5.44 -13.89 14.92
C ALA A 470 5.54 -15.34 15.44
N PRO A 471 4.62 -15.78 16.31
CA PRO A 471 4.54 -17.18 16.73
C PRO A 471 4.45 -18.12 15.52
N PRO A 472 5.01 -19.33 15.60
CA PRO A 472 4.95 -20.29 14.51
C PRO A 472 3.49 -20.64 14.19
N ASP A 473 3.19 -20.80 12.90
CA ASP A 473 1.89 -21.27 12.45
C ASP A 473 1.68 -22.73 12.87
N LEU A 474 0.62 -22.98 13.65
CA LEU A 474 0.27 -24.30 14.17
C LEU A 474 -0.62 -25.10 13.20
N GLY A 475 -1.05 -24.49 12.09
CA GLY A 475 -1.85 -25.08 11.03
C GLY A 475 -3.34 -25.17 11.33
N GLU A 476 -4.12 -25.38 10.26
CA GLU A 476 -5.59 -25.41 10.31
C GLU A 476 -6.14 -26.47 11.27
N ALA A 477 -5.52 -27.65 11.33
CA ALA A 477 -5.93 -28.73 12.24
C ALA A 477 -5.88 -28.32 13.72
N HIS A 478 -5.01 -27.37 14.07
CA HIS A 478 -4.93 -26.81 15.42
C HIS A 478 -5.97 -25.70 15.63
N TYR A 479 -6.06 -24.75 14.71
CA TYR A 479 -6.93 -23.57 14.88
C TYR A 479 -8.41 -23.86 14.68
N ALA A 480 -8.80 -24.73 13.73
CA ALA A 480 -10.20 -25.00 13.40
C ALA A 480 -11.10 -25.40 14.59
N PRO A 481 -10.69 -26.31 15.51
CA PRO A 481 -11.50 -26.62 16.70
C PRO A 481 -11.61 -25.42 17.67
N LEU A 482 -10.54 -24.64 17.83
CA LEU A 482 -10.55 -23.45 18.70
C LEU A 482 -11.45 -22.35 18.16
N ILE A 483 -11.41 -22.13 16.84
CA ILE A 483 -12.29 -21.17 16.14
C ILE A 483 -13.74 -21.62 16.28
N SER A 484 -14.04 -22.89 16.06
CA SER A 484 -15.42 -23.41 16.16
C SER A 484 -15.98 -23.31 17.59
N ALA A 485 -15.14 -23.52 18.61
CA ALA A 485 -15.51 -23.28 20.01
C ALA A 485 -15.75 -21.78 20.27
N SER A 486 -14.90 -20.91 19.72
CA SER A 486 -15.03 -19.46 19.85
C SER A 486 -16.26 -18.92 19.12
N GLU A 487 -16.60 -19.43 17.93
CA GLU A 487 -17.84 -19.08 17.21
C GLU A 487 -19.08 -19.42 18.05
N THR A 488 -19.07 -20.57 18.74
CA THR A 488 -20.16 -20.97 19.64
C THR A 488 -20.25 -20.00 20.82
N TRP A 489 -19.11 -19.60 21.38
CA TRP A 489 -19.06 -18.59 22.44
C TRP A 489 -19.60 -17.23 21.96
N ILE A 490 -19.23 -16.77 20.76
CA ILE A 490 -19.70 -15.50 20.19
C ILE A 490 -21.22 -15.51 20.02
N LYS A 491 -21.78 -16.57 19.43
CA LYS A 491 -23.25 -16.71 19.25
C LYS A 491 -24.03 -16.73 20.55
N GLY A 492 -23.40 -17.11 21.67
CA GLY A 492 -24.02 -17.13 22.99
C GLY A 492 -23.89 -15.83 23.80
N ASN A 493 -22.87 -15.03 23.52
CA ASN A 493 -22.50 -13.88 24.38
C ASN A 493 -22.51 -12.53 23.67
N VAL A 494 -22.50 -12.48 22.34
CA VAL A 494 -22.61 -11.25 21.56
C VAL A 494 -24.04 -11.17 21.03
N GLU A 495 -24.87 -10.33 21.67
CA GLU A 495 -26.30 -10.20 21.35
C GLU A 495 -26.54 -9.39 20.07
N ASP A 496 -25.81 -8.29 19.89
CA ASP A 496 -25.94 -7.38 18.75
C ASP A 496 -24.66 -7.41 17.91
N MET A 497 -24.79 -7.83 16.66
CA MET A 497 -23.69 -7.85 15.69
C MET A 497 -23.56 -6.51 14.95
N THR A 498 -24.49 -5.58 15.12
CA THR A 498 -24.42 -4.25 14.52
C THR A 498 -23.23 -3.49 15.10
N ILE A 499 -22.40 -2.89 14.24
CA ILE A 499 -21.29 -2.07 14.71
C ILE A 499 -21.88 -0.78 15.32
N PRO A 500 -21.63 -0.51 16.62
CA PRO A 500 -22.22 0.65 17.28
C PRO A 500 -21.66 1.94 16.69
N GLN A 501 -22.51 2.95 16.49
CA GLN A 501 -22.12 4.30 16.05
C GLN A 501 -21.57 5.11 17.24
N ASN A 502 -20.40 4.74 17.75
CA ASN A 502 -19.82 5.25 19.00
C ASN A 502 -18.52 6.06 18.78
N PHE A 503 -18.42 6.75 17.64
CA PHE A 503 -17.33 7.69 17.38
C PHE A 503 -17.30 8.79 18.47
N GLU A 504 -16.11 9.01 19.03
CA GLU A 504 -15.81 10.09 19.97
C GLU A 504 -14.48 10.75 19.56
N ILE A 505 -14.36 12.06 19.79
CA ILE A 505 -13.12 12.79 19.55
C ILE A 505 -12.13 12.43 20.67
N THR A 506 -11.10 11.65 20.33
CA THR A 506 -10.05 11.19 21.25
C THR A 506 -8.82 12.10 21.33
N ALA A 507 -8.58 12.92 20.31
CA ALA A 507 -7.41 13.79 20.18
C ALA A 507 -7.82 15.23 19.83
N PRO A 508 -6.95 16.24 20.06
CA PRO A 508 -7.25 17.61 19.70
C PRO A 508 -7.60 17.77 18.22
N VAL A 509 -8.57 18.64 17.93
CA VAL A 509 -8.93 19.02 16.56
C VAL A 509 -7.86 19.96 16.00
N PHE A 510 -7.64 19.90 14.67
CA PHE A 510 -6.75 20.83 13.98
C PHE A 510 -7.13 22.30 14.21
N ASP A 511 -6.13 23.11 14.58
CA ASP A 511 -6.24 24.56 14.66
C ASP A 511 -5.54 25.22 13.46
N ALA A 512 -6.34 25.74 12.53
CA ALA A 512 -5.84 26.41 11.34
C ALA A 512 -5.00 27.67 11.67
N ALA A 513 -5.23 28.32 12.82
CA ALA A 513 -4.44 29.48 13.24
C ALA A 513 -3.02 29.09 13.69
N ALA A 514 -2.85 27.89 14.25
CA ALA A 514 -1.54 27.35 14.60
C ALA A 514 -0.77 26.80 13.39
N GLY A 515 -1.48 26.46 12.31
CA GLY A 515 -0.92 25.89 11.10
C GLY A 515 -0.38 24.46 11.30
N ILE A 516 0.38 23.96 10.32
CA ILE A 516 0.91 22.59 10.32
C ILE A 516 2.28 22.45 11.01
N HIS A 517 2.93 23.58 11.30
CA HIS A 517 4.26 23.62 11.92
C HIS A 517 4.13 23.84 13.42
N ILE A 518 4.06 22.74 14.15
CA ILE A 518 3.86 22.73 15.59
C ILE A 518 5.08 22.20 16.34
N GLN A 519 5.20 22.58 17.62
CA GLN A 519 6.20 22.05 18.53
C GLN A 519 5.65 20.86 19.32
N GLY A 520 6.53 19.94 19.70
CA GLY A 520 6.18 18.77 20.50
C GLY A 520 5.93 17.51 19.66
N ALA A 521 6.07 16.36 20.31
CA ALA A 521 5.90 15.06 19.69
C ALA A 521 4.44 14.57 19.77
N PRO A 522 3.98 13.76 18.81
CA PRO A 522 2.68 13.11 18.85
C PRO A 522 2.52 12.26 20.11
N LYS A 523 1.30 12.22 20.62
CA LYS A 523 0.92 11.43 21.80
C LYS A 523 0.01 10.28 21.40
N GLU A 524 0.09 9.20 22.17
CA GLU A 524 -0.81 8.05 22.07
C GLU A 524 -2.09 8.32 22.87
N TYR A 525 -3.25 7.97 22.30
CA TYR A 525 -4.55 8.14 22.93
C TYR A 525 -5.26 6.79 23.10
N THR A 526 -5.94 6.57 24.22
CA THR A 526 -6.85 5.42 24.35
C THR A 526 -8.06 5.65 23.46
N ASN A 527 -8.39 4.68 22.62
CA ASN A 527 -9.61 4.70 21.84
C ASN A 527 -10.72 3.89 22.54
N ASN A 528 -11.84 4.55 22.81
CA ASN A 528 -13.02 3.95 23.47
C ASN A 528 -13.59 2.78 22.65
N GLN A 529 -13.51 2.81 21.32
CA GLN A 529 -14.03 1.76 20.44
C GLN A 529 -13.21 0.49 20.58
N THR A 530 -11.88 0.60 20.54
CA THR A 530 -10.95 -0.52 20.76
C THR A 530 -11.13 -1.13 22.14
N SER A 531 -11.25 -0.30 23.19
CA SER A 531 -11.49 -0.80 24.55
C SER A 531 -12.83 -1.54 24.67
N ARG A 532 -13.91 -1.02 24.08
CA ARG A 532 -15.23 -1.68 24.06
C ARG A 532 -15.19 -2.99 23.24
N PHE A 533 -14.51 -3.00 22.11
CA PHE A 533 -14.35 -4.20 21.28
C PHE A 533 -13.59 -5.31 22.02
N CYS A 534 -12.46 -4.98 22.65
CA CYS A 534 -11.72 -5.93 23.49
C CYS A 534 -12.56 -6.44 24.66
N GLY A 535 -13.33 -5.56 25.31
CA GLY A 535 -14.25 -5.93 26.37
C GLY A 535 -15.37 -6.88 25.91
N MET A 536 -15.99 -6.59 24.76
CA MET A 536 -17.02 -7.44 24.14
C MET A 536 -16.49 -8.86 23.85
N LEU A 537 -15.24 -8.95 23.40
CA LEU A 537 -14.60 -10.24 23.11
C LEU A 537 -13.86 -10.85 24.31
N GLU A 538 -13.89 -10.24 25.49
CA GLU A 538 -13.08 -10.61 26.67
C GLU A 538 -11.60 -10.91 26.37
N ILE A 539 -10.99 -10.10 25.50
CA ILE A 539 -9.58 -10.22 25.12
C ILE A 539 -8.75 -9.08 25.73
N PRO A 540 -7.41 -9.27 25.89
CA PRO A 540 -6.53 -8.19 26.30
C PRO A 540 -6.59 -7.01 25.32
N ASN A 541 -6.42 -5.80 25.86
CA ASN A 541 -6.24 -4.59 25.05
C ASN A 541 -4.78 -4.11 25.13
N PRO A 542 -3.89 -4.52 24.20
CA PRO A 542 -2.48 -4.12 24.23
C PRO A 542 -2.25 -2.67 23.76
N PHE A 543 -3.30 -1.94 23.40
CA PHE A 543 -3.27 -0.54 22.96
C PHE A 543 -3.60 0.44 24.09
N ASP A 544 -4.17 -0.04 25.20
CA ASP A 544 -4.44 0.78 26.36
C ASP A 544 -3.29 0.65 27.37
N ILE A 545 -2.60 1.76 27.59
CA ILE A 545 -1.49 1.91 28.54
C ILE A 545 -1.79 3.06 29.50
N SER A 546 -1.23 3.03 30.71
CA SER A 546 -1.50 4.07 31.71
C SER A 546 -0.93 5.43 31.29
N GLU A 547 -1.42 6.51 31.88
CA GLU A 547 -0.88 7.85 31.62
C GLU A 547 0.60 7.94 32.04
N GLU A 548 0.97 7.31 33.16
CA GLU A 548 2.35 7.23 33.62
C GLU A 548 3.25 6.48 32.62
N GLU A 549 2.79 5.37 32.05
CA GLU A 549 3.53 4.63 31.02
C GLU A 549 3.71 5.45 29.74
N ARG A 550 2.70 6.23 29.33
CA ARG A 550 2.80 7.17 28.19
C ARG A 550 3.83 8.24 28.45
N GLU A 551 3.77 8.88 29.62
CA GLU A 551 4.71 9.93 30.00
C GLU A 551 6.14 9.40 30.08
N GLU A 552 6.32 8.19 30.61
CA GLU A 552 7.63 7.54 30.64
C GLU A 552 8.18 7.28 29.23
N ARG A 553 7.37 6.75 28.30
CA ARG A 553 7.77 6.57 26.90
C ARG A 553 8.12 7.90 26.23
N MET A 554 7.29 8.92 26.42
CA MET A 554 7.56 10.26 25.89
C MET A 554 8.84 10.87 26.46
N ARG A 555 9.16 10.60 27.74
CA ARG A 555 10.42 11.02 28.38
C ARG A 555 11.63 10.26 27.85
N MET A 556 11.49 8.97 27.57
CA MET A 556 12.55 8.14 26.98
C MET A 556 12.84 8.52 25.53
N GLY A 557 11.85 9.08 24.83
CA GLY A 557 11.97 9.46 23.43
C GLY A 557 11.90 8.25 22.49
N PRO A 558 12.08 8.47 21.19
CA PRO A 558 11.97 7.39 20.21
C PRO A 558 13.08 6.37 20.42
N ARG A 559 12.81 5.12 20.05
CA ARG A 559 13.84 4.07 20.12
C ARG A 559 15.04 4.47 19.25
N PRO A 560 16.27 4.11 19.65
CA PRO A 560 17.42 4.29 18.77
C PRO A 560 17.13 3.64 17.43
N ASP A 561 17.41 4.34 16.33
CA ASP A 561 17.39 3.71 15.03
C ASP A 561 18.30 2.50 15.08
N GLU A 562 17.81 1.33 14.68
CA GLU A 562 18.71 0.22 14.40
C GLU A 562 19.71 0.78 13.39
N GLN A 563 21.00 0.77 13.75
CA GLN A 563 22.04 0.84 12.74
C GLN A 563 21.77 -0.36 11.86
N ARG A 564 20.99 -0.15 10.79
CA ARG A 564 20.94 -1.08 9.69
C ARG A 564 22.39 -1.34 9.42
N ARG A 565 22.79 -2.58 9.69
CA ARG A 565 24.09 -3.07 9.28
C ARG A 565 23.94 -3.21 7.78
N ASP A 566 23.83 -2.08 7.09
CA ASP A 566 24.16 -1.98 5.70
C ASP A 566 25.50 -2.70 5.63
N GLY A 567 25.58 -3.72 4.79
CA GLY A 567 26.85 -4.34 4.45
C GLY A 567 27.85 -3.34 3.85
N GLY A 568 27.54 -2.05 3.79
CA GLY A 568 28.45 -0.96 3.51
C GLY A 568 29.26 -0.57 4.75
N PHE A 569 30.49 -1.09 4.83
CA PHE A 569 31.56 -0.44 5.58
C PHE A 569 31.59 1.06 5.23
N ARG A 570 31.12 1.92 6.15
CA ARG A 570 31.43 3.36 6.12
C ARG A 570 32.94 3.51 6.37
N GLY A 571 33.72 3.41 5.29
CA GLY A 571 35.09 3.88 5.27
C GLY A 571 35.08 5.37 5.55
N GLY A 572 35.53 5.74 6.75
CA GLY A 572 35.71 7.13 7.14
C GLY A 572 36.55 7.86 6.09
N ARG A 573 36.02 8.98 5.57
CA ARG A 573 36.82 9.96 4.83
C ARG A 573 37.80 10.61 5.80
N GLY A 574 38.92 9.94 6.03
CA GLY A 574 40.14 10.57 6.49
C GLY A 574 40.63 11.51 5.39
N GLY A 575 40.58 12.81 5.65
CA GLY A 575 41.14 13.85 4.79
C GLY A 575 42.66 13.67 4.68
N GLY A 576 43.10 12.96 3.64
CA GLY A 576 44.50 12.86 3.23
C GLY A 576 44.87 14.05 2.35
N GLY A 577 45.41 15.10 2.96
CA GLY A 577 45.99 16.24 2.27
C GLY A 577 47.08 15.79 1.28
N ARG A 578 46.93 16.21 0.01
CA ARG A 578 47.98 16.10 -1.00
C ARG A 578 49.14 17.01 -0.63
N GLY A 579 50.19 16.42 -0.05
CA GLY A 579 51.51 17.03 0.07
C GLY A 579 52.16 17.12 -1.32
N GLY A 580 52.05 18.28 -1.95
CA GLY A 580 52.85 18.65 -3.13
C GLY A 580 54.22 19.16 -2.69
N GLY A 581 55.24 18.29 -2.76
CA GLY A 581 56.63 18.66 -2.57
C GLY A 581 57.17 19.40 -3.80
N GLY A 582 57.35 20.72 -3.69
CA GLY A 582 58.02 21.56 -4.68
C GLY A 582 59.15 22.36 -4.03
N ARG A 583 60.40 22.00 -4.38
CA ARG A 583 61.66 22.55 -3.88
C ARG A 583 61.79 24.07 -4.13
N GLY A 584 62.45 24.74 -3.19
CA GLY A 584 62.62 26.19 -3.17
C GLY A 584 63.69 26.78 -4.11
N ARG A 585 63.60 28.12 -4.18
CA ARG A 585 64.57 29.20 -4.55
C ARG A 585 63.66 30.45 -4.58
N GLY A 586 63.85 31.54 -3.86
CA GLY A 586 65.05 32.26 -3.45
C GLY A 586 64.86 33.72 -3.90
N ASN A 587 64.79 34.65 -2.94
CA ASN A 587 64.98 36.11 -3.02
C ASN A 587 64.19 36.97 -4.03
N GLY A 588 63.53 38.02 -3.51
CA GLY A 588 63.23 39.19 -4.34
C GLY A 588 62.28 40.26 -3.80
N ARG A 589 62.76 41.07 -2.84
CA ARG A 589 62.52 42.52 -2.67
C ARG A 589 61.08 43.04 -2.44
N GLY A 590 60.94 43.81 -1.35
CA GLY A 590 59.73 44.52 -0.98
C GLY A 590 59.55 45.91 -1.63
N ARG A 591 58.37 46.47 -1.36
CA ARG A 591 58.04 47.90 -1.16
C ARG A 591 56.59 47.91 -0.66
N GLY A 592 56.32 48.30 0.59
CA GLY A 592 55.92 49.67 0.97
C GLY A 592 54.41 49.83 0.75
N GLY A 593 53.53 50.09 1.71
CA GLY A 593 53.65 50.83 2.96
C GLY A 593 52.56 51.93 2.93
N HIS A 594 51.81 52.08 4.04
CA HIS A 594 50.71 53.03 4.35
C HIS A 594 49.35 52.31 4.47
N GLY A 595 48.57 52.44 5.53
CA GLY A 595 48.62 53.39 6.64
C GLY A 595 47.24 54.00 6.85
N GLY A 596 46.45 53.42 7.78
CA GLY A 596 45.59 54.15 8.71
C GLY A 596 44.38 54.98 8.23
N ARG A 597 43.20 54.54 8.72
CA ARG A 597 42.15 55.32 9.42
C ARG A 597 41.36 56.43 8.69
N GLY A 598 40.04 56.25 8.71
CA GLY A 598 38.98 57.27 8.67
C GLY A 598 37.64 56.63 8.29
N ARG A 599 36.77 56.21 9.23
CA ARG A 599 35.59 56.99 9.70
C ARG A 599 35.06 57.99 8.65
N ASP A 600 33.89 57.74 8.06
CA ASP A 600 32.65 58.31 8.59
C ASP A 600 31.38 57.74 7.95
N ARG A 601 30.30 57.79 8.74
CA ARG A 601 28.91 57.48 8.37
C ARG A 601 28.28 58.74 7.75
N GLY A 602 27.32 58.59 6.85
CA GLY A 602 26.48 59.75 6.50
C GLY A 602 25.52 59.54 5.36
N ARG A 603 24.27 59.19 5.70
CA ARG A 603 23.10 59.19 4.82
C ARG A 603 22.91 60.53 4.10
N GLY A 604 22.44 60.43 2.86
CA GLY A 604 21.97 61.56 2.06
C GLY A 604 20.61 62.12 2.49
N GLY A 605 20.34 63.27 1.86
CA GLY A 605 19.11 64.08 1.92
C GLY A 605 19.47 65.56 2.11
N PRO A 606 18.75 66.54 1.53
CA PRO A 606 17.38 66.43 1.01
C PRO A 606 17.12 67.07 -0.39
N ARG A 607 15.98 66.66 -0.95
CA ARG A 607 14.96 67.45 -1.68
C ARG A 607 15.40 68.74 -2.40
N TYR A 608 15.19 68.78 -3.72
CA TYR A 608 14.05 69.46 -4.35
C TYR A 608 13.58 68.65 -5.56
#